data_AF-A0A7W0XQF2-F1
#
_entry.id   AF-A0A7W0XQF2-F1
#
_cell.length_a   1.000
_cell.length_b   1.000
_cell.length_c   1.000
_cell.angle_alpha   90.00
_cell.angle_beta   90.00
_cell.angle_gamma   90.00
#
_symmetry.space_group_name_H-M   'P 1'
#
loop_
_entity.id
_entity.type
_entity.pdbx_description
1 polymer ?
#
loop_
_entity_poly.entity_id
_entity_poly.type
_entity_poly.pdbx_seq_one_letter_code
_entity_poly.pdbx_strand_id
1 'polypeptide(L)' 'MSWAASLLEQRDQLGSTLSDSPSLRSYPRDVVDKQYRIARLKAAGETKLPLDAFPEANPYSLQEILDEGFLPAEKGHPG' A
#
# COMPACT_ATOMS: atom_id res chain seq x y z
N MET A 1 -9.90 -11.52 11.72
CA MET A 1 -9.19 -11.55 10.42
C MET A 1 -7.76 -11.12 10.66
N SER A 2 -6.78 -11.74 9.98
CA SER A 2 -5.37 -11.31 10.04
C SER A 2 -5.17 -10.05 9.21
N TRP A 3 -4.23 -9.18 9.59
CA TRP A 3 -3.82 -8.03 8.79
C TRP A 3 -3.43 -8.44 7.36
N ALA A 4 -2.69 -9.55 7.21
CA ALA A 4 -2.31 -10.06 5.90
C ALA A 4 -3.51 -10.45 5.05
N ALA A 5 -4.54 -11.07 5.64
CA ALA A 5 -5.75 -11.45 4.91
C ALA A 5 -6.52 -10.22 4.39
N SER A 6 -6.66 -9.18 5.22
CA SER A 6 -7.30 -7.93 4.80
C SER A 6 -6.51 -7.20 3.72
N LEU A 7 -5.17 -7.27 3.75
CA LEU A 7 -4.33 -6.69 2.71
C LEU A 7 -4.50 -7.40 1.36
N LEU A 8 -4.52 -8.74 1.35
CA LEU A 8 -4.74 -9.54 0.14
C LEU A 8 -6.12 -9.25 -0.48
N GLU A 9 -7.16 -9.19 0.35
CA GLU A 9 -8.53 -8.87 -0.09
C GLU A 9 -8.62 -7.48 -0.74
N GLN A 10 -8.00 -6.47 -0.15
CA GLN A 10 -7.98 -5.12 -0.74
C GLN A 10 -7.24 -5.07 -2.08
N ARG A 11 -6.19 -5.88 -2.26
CA ARG A 11 -5.46 -5.94 -3.52
C ARG A 11 -6.22 -6.68 -4.61
N ASP A 12 -6.89 -7.77 -4.28
CA ASP A 12 -7.77 -8.49 -5.21
C ASP A 12 -8.88 -7.55 -5.74
N GLN A 13 -9.50 -6.78 -4.84
CA GLN A 13 -10.50 -5.79 -5.22
C GLN A 13 -9.93 -4.67 -6.10
N LEU A 14 -8.70 -4.22 -5.81
CA LEU A 14 -8.01 -3.22 -6.62
C LEU A 14 -7.68 -3.77 -8.02
N GLY A 15 -7.17 -4.99 -8.11
CA GLY A 15 -6.87 -5.69 -9.37
C GLY A 15 -8.12 -5.87 -10.23
N SER A 16 -9.23 -6.28 -9.61
CA SER A 16 -10.54 -6.39 -10.26
C SER A 16 -11.01 -5.05 -10.82
N THR A 17 -10.93 -3.96 -10.03
CA THR A 17 -11.32 -2.62 -10.47
C THR A 17 -10.51 -2.12 -11.68
N LEU A 18 -9.20 -2.38 -11.68
CA LEU A 18 -8.30 -2.01 -12.79
C LEU A 18 -8.48 -2.89 -14.03
N SER A 19 -8.98 -4.11 -13.85
CA SER A 19 -9.33 -5.02 -14.93
C SER A 19 -10.63 -4.58 -15.63
N ASP A 20 -11.64 -4.20 -14.83
CA ASP A 20 -12.94 -3.75 -15.31
C ASP A 20 -12.87 -2.37 -16.00
N SER A 21 -11.90 -1.53 -15.61
CA SER A 21 -11.74 -0.17 -16.13
C SER A 21 -10.32 0.09 -16.65
N PRO A 22 -10.01 -0.29 -17.91
CA PRO A 22 -8.66 -0.11 -18.48
C PRO A 22 -8.16 1.34 -18.48
N SER A 23 -9.06 2.32 -18.57
CA SER A 23 -8.72 3.75 -18.48
C SER A 23 -8.19 4.17 -17.12
N LEU A 24 -8.48 3.41 -16.06
CA LEU A 24 -7.99 3.67 -14.71
C LEU A 24 -6.60 3.08 -14.45
N ARG A 25 -6.02 2.30 -15.36
CA ARG A 25 -4.71 1.64 -15.13
C ARG A 25 -3.55 2.60 -14.89
N SER A 26 -3.62 3.83 -15.41
CA SER A 26 -2.61 4.86 -15.14
C SER A 26 -2.84 5.56 -13.80
N TYR A 27 -4.07 5.61 -13.31
CA TYR A 27 -4.45 6.41 -12.14
C TYR A 27 -3.66 6.07 -10.86
N PRO A 28 -3.38 4.79 -10.52
CA PRO A 28 -2.55 4.46 -9.37
C PRO A 28 -1.19 5.16 -9.37
N ARG A 29 -0.55 5.28 -10.55
CA ARG A 29 0.73 6.00 -10.70
C ARG A 29 0.61 7.47 -10.30
N ASP A 30 -0.51 8.10 -10.63
CA ASP A 30 -0.72 9.53 -10.41
C ASP A 30 -1.04 9.87 -8.96
N VAL A 31 -1.56 8.89 -8.19
CA VAL A 31 -2.00 9.12 -6.81
C VAL A 31 -1.16 8.46 -5.74
N VAL A 32 -0.28 7.51 -6.08
CA VAL A 32 0.43 6.67 -5.10
C VAL A 32 1.18 7.49 -4.05
N ASP A 33 1.92 8.53 -4.44
CA ASP A 33 2.69 9.34 -3.49
C ASP A 33 1.79 10.21 -2.60
N LYS A 34 0.67 10.70 -3.15
CA LYS A 34 -0.34 11.42 -2.37
C LYS A 34 -0.99 10.49 -1.35
N GLN A 35 -1.37 9.29 -1.77
CA GLN A 35 -2.01 8.32 -0.89
C GLN A 35 -1.05 7.80 0.17
N TYR A 36 0.22 7.61 -0.15
CA TYR A 36 1.25 7.24 0.83
C TYR A 36 1.37 8.29 1.94
N ARG A 37 1.43 9.58 1.61
CA ARG A 37 1.45 10.65 2.61
C ARG A 37 0.24 10.61 3.55
N ILE A 38 -0.95 10.33 3.01
CA ILE A 38 -2.17 10.17 3.81
C ILE A 38 -2.08 8.93 4.69
N ALA A 39 -1.64 7.79 4.14
CA ALA A 39 -1.46 6.54 4.88
C ALA A 39 -0.47 6.71 6.03
N ARG A 40 0.64 7.42 5.80
CA ARG A 40 1.65 7.76 6.81
C ARG A 40 1.04 8.56 7.98
N LEU A 41 0.21 9.57 7.69
CA LEU A 41 -0.47 10.37 8.72
C LEU A 41 -1.49 9.54 9.51
N LYS A 42 -2.25 8.67 8.83
CA LYS A 42 -3.22 7.77 9.48
C LYS A 42 -2.50 6.79 10.41
N ALA A 43 -1.44 6.14 9.93
CA ALA A 43 -0.65 5.20 10.69
C ALA A 43 -0.05 5.86 11.96
N ALA A 44 0.50 7.06 11.84
CA ALA A 44 0.98 7.81 13.01
C ALA A 44 -0.15 8.11 14.01
N GLY A 45 -1.33 8.53 13.53
CA GLY A 45 -2.49 8.82 14.37
C GLY A 45 -3.05 7.59 15.11
N GLU A 46 -3.08 6.44 14.44
CA GLU A 46 -3.55 5.15 14.97
C GLU A 46 -2.56 4.53 15.97
N THR A 47 -1.27 4.50 15.61
CA THR A 47 -0.22 3.87 16.42
C THR A 47 0.33 4.75 17.55
N LYS A 48 0.01 6.06 17.52
CA LYS A 48 0.59 7.08 18.40
C LYS A 48 2.11 7.21 18.29
N LEU A 49 2.72 6.65 17.25
CA LEU A 49 4.12 6.86 16.92
C LEU A 49 4.32 8.23 16.25
N PRO A 50 5.49 8.86 16.44
CA PRO A 50 5.80 10.10 15.75
C PRO A 50 5.92 9.85 14.24
N LEU A 51 5.65 10.89 13.44
CA LEU A 51 5.56 10.75 11.99
C LEU A 51 6.91 10.34 11.35
N ASP A 52 8.02 10.73 11.97
CA ASP A 52 9.40 10.37 11.61
C ASP A 52 9.72 8.88 11.81
N ALA A 53 8.92 8.14 12.58
CA ALA A 53 9.01 6.68 12.67
C ALA A 53 8.61 5.98 11.36
N PHE A 54 7.97 6.71 10.43
CA PHE A 54 7.56 6.21 9.13
C PHE A 54 8.40 6.86 8.03
N PRO A 55 8.81 6.11 6.97
CA PRO A 55 9.53 6.67 5.85
C PRO A 55 8.82 7.88 5.24
N GLU A 56 9.58 8.91 4.87
CA GLU A 56 9.00 10.13 4.29
C GLU A 56 8.50 9.90 2.86
N ALA A 57 9.24 9.12 2.08
CA ALA A 57 8.87 8.67 0.74
C ALA A 57 8.33 7.23 0.78
N ASN A 58 7.48 6.90 -0.19
CA ASN A 58 6.92 5.57 -0.32
C ASN A 58 8.03 4.53 -0.57
N PRO A 59 8.24 3.54 0.32
CA PRO A 59 9.28 2.52 0.15
C PRO A 59 8.85 1.38 -0.80
N TYR A 60 7.61 1.40 -1.29
CA TYR A 60 7.05 0.40 -2.19
C TYR A 60 6.88 0.97 -3.59
N SER A 61 7.33 0.21 -4.58
CA SER A 61 7.04 0.47 -5.98
C SER A 61 5.55 0.29 -6.28
N LEU A 62 5.08 0.90 -7.36
CA LEU A 62 3.71 0.70 -7.81
C LEU A 62 3.42 -0.78 -8.13
N GLN A 63 4.42 -1.51 -8.64
CA GLN A 63 4.29 -2.94 -8.89
C GLN A 63 4.04 -3.73 -7.60
N GLU A 64 4.83 -3.50 -6.55
CA GLU A 64 4.62 -4.14 -5.23
C GLU A 64 3.27 -3.78 -4.59
N ILE A 65 2.76 -2.58 -4.85
CA ILE A 65 1.45 -2.15 -4.32
C ILE A 65 0.32 -2.89 -5.03
N LEU A 66 0.43 -3.08 -6.35
CA LEU A 66 -0.57 -3.73 -7.19
C LEU A 66 -0.44 -5.26 -7.25
N ASP A 67 0.68 -5.81 -6.77
CA ASP A 67 0.90 -7.24 -6.70
C ASP A 67 0.03 -7.88 -5.61
N GLU A 68 -0.96 -8.66 -6.04
CA GLU A 68 -1.90 -9.38 -5.18
C GLU A 68 -1.21 -10.30 -4.17
N GLY A 69 -0.03 -10.85 -4.47
CA GLY A 69 0.71 -11.77 -3.61
C GLY A 69 1.74 -11.11 -2.70
N PHE A 70 2.06 -9.82 -2.87
CA PHE A 70 3.18 -9.20 -2.17
C PHE A 70 2.89 -8.95 -0.68
N LEU A 71 3.70 -9.50 0.24
CA LEU A 71 3.59 -9.22 1.67
C LEU A 71 4.80 -8.40 2.16
N PRO A 72 4.61 -7.19 2.72
CA PRO A 72 5.71 -6.35 3.21
C PRO A 72 6.60 -6.99 4.29
N ALA A 73 6.06 -7.95 5.06
CA ALA A 73 6.81 -8.68 6.07
C ALA A 73 7.98 -9.49 5.47
N GLU A 74 7.94 -9.83 4.18
CA GLU A 74 9.03 -10.52 3.47
C GLU A 74 10.18 -9.56 3.09
N LYS A 75 9.91 -8.25 3.01
CA LYS A 75 10.89 -7.23 2.63
C LYS A 75 11.74 -6.75 3.82
N GLY A 76 11.39 -7.12 5.05
CA GLY A 76 11.91 -6.50 6.28
C GLY A 76 12.07 -7.45 7.47
N HIS A 77 12.77 -8.56 7.29
CA HIS A 77 13.39 -9.28 8.40
C HIS A 77 14.84 -9.64 8.03
N PRO A 78 15.85 -8.81 8.37
CA PRO A 78 17.12 -9.40 8.73
C PRO A 78 16.87 -10.21 10.00
N GLY A 79 17.19 -11.50 9.97
CA GLY A 79 17.35 -12.27 11.20
C GLY A 79 18.48 -11.71 12.07
#